data_AF-A0A9P6QPN6-F1
#
_entry.id   AF-A0A9P6QPN6-F1
#
_cell.length_a   1.000
_cell.length_b   1.000
_cell.length_c   1.000
_cell.angle_alpha   90.00
_cell.angle_beta   90.00
_cell.angle_gamma   90.00
#
_symmetry.space_group_name_H-M   'P 1'
#
loop_
_entity.id
_entity.type
_entity.pdbx_description
1 polymer ?
#
loop_
_entity_poly.entity_id
_entity_poly.type
_entity_poly.pdbx_seq_one_letter_code
_entity_poly.pdbx_strand_id
1 'polypeptide(L)'
;ISQTHQNFVATQTLVNNFQELHQDLDRIKNMMRDDMKNIHGPAPNLLLVHYQLYKLENLRNTTMHMAKDEPLDVKVTLKQYFGRLDQVIEEFEEYLWELSRNMIHLIKNKQGSVIVRLIKIIESEEAADAKSVSTKTERRASYQGLGNKKADKPAREAKSLRSKFFDVLHDEVSRKFNILMERVDKEPIECLEATEFVFPDLALVYDDLVPRSPSNYKIFPFFVLEYHRHVYELANKIVTSPELDGGRILHLLRWVREYYASMNHQLGVTEELLEPQLLDGNEQGLLDEYLKLVRTNLVKWTNNMMNTASNEFTERTAAPATDSDKLYHMQTASLMFEMVNQQVSLAADSQQSTVMEQVIKECIQVMKDYQQR
;
A
#
# COMPACT_ATOMS: atom_id res chain seq x y z
N ILE A 1 -59.36 -14.87 -1.97
CA ILE A 1 -58.59 -14.98 -0.71
C ILE A 1 -58.89 -13.72 0.10
N SER A 2 -59.42 -13.84 1.32
CA SER A 2 -59.79 -12.68 2.15
C SER A 2 -58.55 -11.93 2.64
N GLN A 3 -58.59 -10.60 2.72
CA GLN A 3 -57.54 -9.76 3.33
C GLN A 3 -57.20 -10.23 4.77
N THR A 4 -58.19 -10.71 5.52
CA THR A 4 -58.00 -11.25 6.87
C THR A 4 -57.13 -12.50 6.87
N HIS A 5 -57.25 -13.35 5.86
CA HIS A 5 -56.43 -14.56 5.71
C HIS A 5 -54.99 -14.19 5.35
N GLN A 6 -54.78 -13.19 4.49
CA GLN A 6 -53.44 -12.69 4.16
C GLN A 6 -52.73 -12.09 5.39
N ASN A 7 -53.45 -11.30 6.20
CA ASN A 7 -52.89 -10.73 7.42
C ASN A 7 -52.57 -11.80 8.47
N PHE A 8 -53.45 -12.81 8.63
CA PHE A 8 -53.20 -13.91 9.56
C PHE A 8 -51.97 -14.74 9.16
N VAL A 9 -51.84 -15.06 7.86
CA VAL A 9 -50.66 -15.76 7.33
C VAL A 9 -49.39 -14.93 7.51
N ALA A 10 -49.45 -13.61 7.28
CA ALA A 10 -48.31 -12.72 7.48
C ALA A 10 -47.86 -12.68 8.95
N THR A 11 -48.81 -12.57 9.89
CA THR A 11 -48.51 -12.57 11.32
C THR A 11 -47.98 -13.92 11.80
N GLN A 12 -48.58 -15.02 11.35
CA GLN A 12 -48.10 -16.36 11.71
C GLN A 12 -46.69 -16.63 11.19
N THR A 13 -46.40 -16.20 9.95
CA THR A 13 -45.06 -16.30 9.36
C THR A 13 -44.05 -15.47 10.15
N LEU A 14 -44.42 -14.25 10.55
CA LEU A 14 -43.59 -13.38 11.36
C LEU A 14 -43.26 -14.02 12.70
N VAL A 15 -44.26 -14.54 13.44
CA VAL A 15 -44.06 -15.22 14.73
C VAL A 15 -43.17 -16.45 14.60
N ASN A 16 -43.36 -17.28 13.58
CA ASN A 16 -42.51 -18.45 13.36
C ASN A 16 -41.06 -18.05 13.08
N ASN A 17 -40.85 -17.03 12.25
CA ASN A 17 -39.51 -16.51 11.97
C ASN A 17 -38.85 -15.94 13.24
N PHE A 18 -39.61 -15.31 14.13
CA PHE A 18 -39.11 -14.89 15.44
C PHE A 18 -38.70 -16.09 16.31
N GLN A 19 -39.44 -17.21 16.29
CA GLN A 19 -39.05 -18.39 17.06
C GLN A 19 -37.80 -19.07 16.51
N GLU A 20 -37.62 -19.08 15.19
CA GLU A 20 -36.48 -19.73 14.52
C GLU A 20 -35.20 -18.87 14.49
N LEU A 21 -35.33 -17.54 14.62
CA LEU A 21 -34.21 -16.59 14.48
C LEU A 21 -33.01 -16.93 15.36
N HIS A 22 -33.21 -17.30 16.63
CA HIS A 22 -32.10 -17.64 17.51
C HIS A 22 -31.37 -18.90 17.06
N GLN A 23 -32.09 -19.93 16.62
CA GLN A 23 -31.50 -21.18 16.14
C GLN A 23 -30.74 -20.96 14.82
N ASP A 24 -31.28 -20.14 13.93
CA ASP A 24 -30.61 -19.75 12.69
C ASP A 24 -29.33 -18.96 12.97
N LEU A 25 -29.36 -18.01 13.91
CA LEU A 25 -28.15 -17.27 14.32
C LEU A 25 -27.10 -18.18 14.93
N ASP A 26 -27.49 -19.16 15.76
CA ASP A 26 -26.56 -20.16 16.31
C ASP A 26 -25.92 -21.00 15.20
N ARG A 27 -26.70 -21.41 14.20
CA ARG A 27 -26.19 -22.15 13.04
C ARG A 27 -25.22 -21.32 12.21
N ILE A 28 -25.54 -20.05 11.93
CA ILE A 28 -24.68 -19.12 11.22
C ILE A 28 -23.35 -18.93 11.96
N LYS A 29 -23.41 -18.69 13.27
CA LYS A 29 -22.19 -18.52 14.10
C LYS A 29 -21.31 -19.76 14.09
N ASN A 30 -21.89 -20.95 14.13
CA ASN A 30 -21.12 -22.20 14.06
C ASN A 30 -20.43 -22.37 12.69
N MET A 31 -21.15 -22.10 11.59
CA MET A 31 -20.58 -22.14 10.24
C MET A 31 -19.43 -21.14 10.07
N MET A 32 -19.61 -19.90 10.55
CA MET A 32 -18.56 -18.89 10.53
C MET A 32 -17.35 -19.31 11.36
N ARG A 33 -17.57 -19.79 12.59
CA ARG A 33 -16.47 -20.22 13.48
C ARG A 33 -15.66 -21.36 12.87
N ASP A 34 -16.31 -22.27 12.15
CA ASP A 34 -15.61 -23.36 11.47
C ASP A 34 -14.75 -22.87 10.30
N ASP A 35 -15.25 -21.92 9.51
CA ASP A 35 -14.50 -21.31 8.42
C ASP A 35 -13.35 -20.43 8.95
N MET A 36 -13.55 -19.71 10.07
CA MET A 36 -12.55 -18.86 10.73
C MET A 36 -11.38 -19.65 11.35
N LYS A 37 -11.55 -20.95 11.66
CA LYS A 37 -10.42 -21.78 12.13
C LYS A 37 -9.31 -21.90 11.10
N ASN A 38 -9.63 -21.76 9.82
CA ASN A 38 -8.67 -21.78 8.73
C ASN A 38 -8.93 -20.61 7.77
N ILE A 39 -8.46 -19.42 8.17
CA ILE A 39 -8.57 -18.18 7.39
C ILE A 39 -7.95 -18.34 5.99
N HIS A 40 -6.90 -19.15 5.85
CA HIS A 40 -6.24 -19.44 4.58
C HIS A 40 -6.85 -20.62 3.82
N GLY A 41 -7.98 -21.16 4.31
CA GLY A 41 -8.68 -22.30 3.74
C GLY A 41 -9.73 -21.91 2.70
N PRO A 42 -10.55 -22.88 2.25
CA PRO A 42 -11.51 -22.68 1.16
C PRO A 42 -12.80 -21.96 1.57
N ALA A 43 -13.00 -21.53 2.82
CA ALA A 43 -14.18 -20.81 3.34
C ALA A 43 -15.52 -21.13 2.63
N PRO A 44 -15.96 -22.40 2.61
CA PRO A 44 -17.09 -22.87 1.79
C PRO A 44 -18.43 -22.23 2.17
N ASN A 45 -18.61 -21.84 3.42
CA ASN A 45 -19.88 -21.36 3.94
C ASN A 45 -20.07 -19.85 3.74
N LEU A 46 -19.08 -19.13 3.23
CA LEU A 46 -19.08 -17.66 3.13
C LEU A 46 -20.33 -17.09 2.42
N LEU A 47 -20.68 -17.62 1.24
CA LEU A 47 -21.87 -17.18 0.50
C LEU A 47 -23.18 -17.57 1.20
N LEU A 48 -23.20 -18.75 1.82
CA LEU A 48 -24.38 -19.25 2.52
C LEU A 48 -24.69 -18.37 3.73
N VAL A 49 -23.66 -18.07 4.52
CA VAL A 49 -23.74 -17.18 5.68
C VAL A 49 -24.22 -15.80 5.26
N HIS A 50 -23.61 -15.20 4.22
CA HIS A 50 -24.05 -13.90 3.71
C HIS A 50 -25.52 -13.90 3.29
N TYR A 51 -25.96 -14.92 2.56
CA TYR A 51 -27.35 -15.04 2.11
C TYR A 51 -28.33 -15.19 3.28
N GLN A 52 -27.99 -15.96 4.30
CA GLN A 52 -28.82 -16.12 5.50
C GLN A 52 -28.89 -14.82 6.30
N LEU A 53 -27.77 -14.14 6.52
CA LEU A 53 -27.74 -12.83 7.17
C LEU A 53 -28.52 -11.79 6.39
N TYR A 54 -28.41 -11.77 5.05
CA TYR A 54 -29.19 -10.88 4.20
C TYR A 54 -30.71 -11.08 4.36
N LYS A 55 -31.17 -12.35 4.48
CA LYS A 55 -32.58 -12.65 4.75
C LYS A 55 -33.04 -12.14 6.11
N LEU A 56 -32.25 -12.41 7.15
CA LEU A 56 -32.56 -11.98 8.52
C LEU A 56 -32.55 -10.45 8.65
N GLU A 57 -31.63 -9.78 7.96
CA GLU A 57 -31.58 -8.32 7.90
C GLU A 57 -32.79 -7.75 7.17
N ASN A 58 -33.22 -8.36 6.06
CA ASN A 58 -34.43 -7.92 5.37
C ASN A 58 -35.69 -8.14 6.23
N LEU A 59 -35.72 -9.22 7.03
CA LEU A 59 -36.77 -9.46 8.01
C LEU A 59 -36.77 -8.35 9.07
N ARG A 60 -35.61 -8.05 9.69
CA ARG A 60 -35.45 -6.93 10.63
C ARG A 60 -35.97 -5.62 10.03
N ASN A 61 -35.52 -5.27 8.83
CA ASN A 61 -35.89 -4.02 8.17
C ASN A 61 -37.40 -3.96 7.86
N THR A 62 -38.00 -5.09 7.44
CA THR A 62 -39.44 -5.18 7.17
C THR A 62 -40.25 -5.05 8.47
N THR A 63 -39.87 -5.76 9.52
CA THR A 63 -40.56 -5.71 10.80
C THR A 63 -40.43 -4.34 11.46
N MET A 64 -39.25 -3.73 11.42
CA MET A 64 -39.04 -2.37 11.92
C MET A 64 -39.83 -1.32 11.12
N HIS A 65 -40.03 -1.55 9.82
CA HIS A 65 -40.88 -0.69 8.98
C HIS A 65 -42.36 -0.86 9.32
N MET A 66 -42.84 -2.08 9.53
CA MET A 66 -44.22 -2.35 9.96
C MET A 66 -44.49 -1.75 11.35
N ALA A 67 -43.52 -1.82 12.26
CA ALA A 67 -43.61 -1.26 13.60
C ALA A 67 -43.34 0.26 13.65
N LYS A 68 -43.31 0.97 12.52
CA LYS A 68 -42.97 2.40 12.48
C LYS A 68 -43.99 3.28 13.22
N ASP A 69 -45.26 2.91 13.19
CA ASP A 69 -46.34 3.66 13.83
C ASP A 69 -46.69 3.12 15.24
N GLU A 70 -46.01 2.05 15.67
CA GLU A 70 -46.18 1.44 17.01
C GLU A 70 -45.54 2.29 18.13
N PRO A 71 -45.99 2.12 19.39
CA PRO A 71 -45.43 2.82 20.54
C PRO A 71 -43.96 2.46 20.80
N LEU A 72 -43.30 3.34 21.56
CA LEU A 72 -41.83 3.34 21.73
C LEU A 72 -41.31 2.07 22.44
N ASP A 73 -42.09 1.55 23.38
CA ASP A 73 -41.81 0.30 24.11
C ASP A 73 -41.69 -0.92 23.17
N VAL A 74 -42.60 -1.04 22.21
CA VAL A 74 -42.57 -2.11 21.18
C VAL A 74 -41.33 -1.97 20.31
N LYS A 75 -40.98 -0.75 19.89
CA LYS A 75 -39.78 -0.47 19.09
C LYS A 75 -38.48 -0.80 19.86
N VAL A 76 -38.41 -0.48 21.14
CA VAL A 76 -37.25 -0.80 21.99
C VAL A 76 -37.10 -2.32 22.15
N THR A 77 -38.22 -3.01 22.39
CA THR A 77 -38.23 -4.48 22.53
C THR A 77 -37.77 -5.16 21.23
N LEU A 78 -38.27 -4.71 20.08
CA LEU A 78 -37.82 -5.23 18.78
C LEU A 78 -36.32 -4.97 18.53
N LYS A 79 -35.82 -3.79 18.87
CA LYS A 79 -34.37 -3.50 18.77
C LYS A 79 -33.53 -4.42 19.64
N GLN A 80 -33.93 -4.64 20.90
CA GLN A 80 -33.22 -5.57 21.80
C GLN A 80 -33.22 -6.99 21.23
N TYR A 81 -34.34 -7.42 20.66
CA TYR A 81 -34.47 -8.73 20.04
C TYR A 81 -33.53 -8.91 18.85
N PHE A 82 -33.44 -7.91 17.96
CA PHE A 82 -32.53 -7.92 16.81
C PHE A 82 -31.08 -7.58 17.17
N GLY A 83 -30.78 -7.14 18.39
CA GLY A 83 -29.40 -6.80 18.79
C GLY A 83 -28.42 -7.97 18.65
N ARG A 84 -28.88 -9.22 18.84
CA ARG A 84 -28.05 -10.41 18.59
C ARG A 84 -27.73 -10.58 17.10
N LEU A 85 -28.67 -10.27 16.21
CA LEU A 85 -28.45 -10.30 14.76
C LEU A 85 -27.42 -9.24 14.36
N ASP A 86 -27.53 -8.02 14.90
CA ASP A 86 -26.59 -6.93 14.61
C ASP A 86 -25.15 -7.33 15.01
N GLN A 87 -24.98 -7.97 16.18
CA GLN A 87 -23.68 -8.51 16.60
C GLN A 87 -23.12 -9.56 15.62
N VAL A 88 -23.95 -10.47 15.10
CA VAL A 88 -23.50 -11.50 14.14
C VAL A 88 -23.12 -10.86 12.80
N ILE A 89 -23.85 -9.82 12.38
CA ILE A 89 -23.52 -9.06 11.17
C ILE A 89 -22.16 -8.38 11.33
N GLU A 90 -21.89 -7.74 12.47
CA GLU A 90 -20.58 -7.13 12.75
C GLU A 90 -19.45 -8.17 12.76
N GLU A 91 -19.65 -9.32 13.42
CA GLU A 91 -18.68 -10.43 13.40
C GLU A 91 -18.42 -10.94 11.97
N PHE A 92 -19.46 -10.97 11.12
CA PHE A 92 -19.33 -11.39 9.73
C PHE A 92 -18.60 -10.35 8.88
N GLU A 93 -18.89 -9.06 9.07
CA GLU A 93 -18.15 -7.98 8.39
C GLU A 93 -16.66 -8.03 8.76
N GLU A 94 -16.32 -8.21 10.04
CA GLU A 94 -14.92 -8.33 10.46
C GLU A 94 -14.24 -9.54 9.79
N TYR A 95 -14.93 -10.68 9.69
CA TYR A 95 -14.42 -11.84 8.97
C TYR A 95 -14.17 -11.55 7.47
N LEU A 96 -15.05 -10.80 6.80
CA LEU A 96 -14.81 -10.37 5.42
C LEU A 96 -13.56 -9.49 5.29
N TRP A 97 -13.32 -8.61 6.25
CA TRP A 97 -12.14 -7.75 6.27
C TRP A 97 -10.87 -8.53 6.55
N GLU A 98 -10.91 -9.51 7.45
CA GLU A 98 -9.79 -10.43 7.69
C GLU A 98 -9.42 -11.24 6.43
N LEU A 99 -10.42 -11.71 5.66
CA LEU A 99 -10.18 -12.34 4.36
C LEU A 99 -9.58 -11.36 3.34
N SER A 100 -10.03 -10.11 3.34
CA SER A 100 -9.54 -9.06 2.45
C SER A 100 -8.08 -8.70 2.75
N ARG A 101 -7.71 -8.56 4.04
CA ARG A 101 -6.32 -8.37 4.50
C ARG A 101 -5.41 -9.50 4.03
N ASN A 102 -5.90 -10.74 4.09
CA ASN A 102 -5.13 -11.93 3.72
C ASN A 102 -5.22 -12.32 2.24
N MET A 103 -5.70 -11.42 1.36
CA MET A 103 -5.98 -11.75 -0.04
C MET A 103 -4.76 -12.26 -0.81
N ILE A 104 -3.60 -11.63 -0.64
CA ILE A 104 -2.36 -12.08 -1.30
C ILE A 104 -1.95 -13.48 -0.81
N HIS A 105 -2.12 -13.76 0.48
CA HIS A 105 -1.83 -15.10 1.04
C HIS A 105 -2.83 -16.16 0.54
N LEU A 106 -4.11 -15.81 0.37
CA LEU A 106 -5.12 -16.69 -0.22
C LEU A 106 -4.78 -17.06 -1.67
N ILE A 107 -4.27 -16.10 -2.45
CA ILE A 107 -3.78 -16.35 -3.82
C ILE A 107 -2.59 -17.32 -3.78
N LYS A 108 -1.59 -17.05 -2.94
CA LYS A 108 -0.39 -17.91 -2.77
C LYS A 108 -0.77 -19.35 -2.38
N ASN A 109 -1.82 -19.53 -1.58
CA ASN A 109 -2.35 -20.83 -1.18
C ASN A 109 -3.32 -21.47 -2.19
N LYS A 110 -3.42 -20.92 -3.41
CA LYS A 110 -4.32 -21.38 -4.49
C LYS A 110 -5.80 -21.37 -4.11
N GLN A 111 -6.20 -20.57 -3.12
CA GLN A 111 -7.58 -20.41 -2.68
C GLN A 111 -8.31 -19.27 -3.39
N GLY A 112 -8.12 -19.16 -4.71
CA GLY A 112 -8.76 -18.10 -5.51
C GLY A 112 -10.31 -18.14 -5.49
N SER A 113 -10.91 -19.29 -5.14
CA SER A 113 -12.36 -19.42 -5.00
C SER A 113 -12.94 -18.53 -3.89
N VAL A 114 -12.19 -18.31 -2.80
CA VAL A 114 -12.62 -17.46 -1.68
C VAL A 114 -12.71 -16.00 -2.11
N ILE A 115 -11.74 -15.55 -2.91
CA ILE A 115 -11.68 -14.19 -3.45
C ILE A 115 -12.89 -13.91 -4.33
N VAL A 116 -13.25 -14.85 -5.21
CA VAL A 116 -14.45 -14.73 -6.04
C VAL A 116 -15.70 -14.59 -5.17
N ARG A 117 -15.84 -15.40 -4.10
CA ARG A 117 -17.00 -15.33 -3.20
C ARG A 117 -17.04 -14.00 -2.44
N LEU A 118 -15.91 -13.55 -1.91
CA LEU A 118 -15.77 -12.25 -1.23
C LEU A 118 -16.20 -11.10 -2.15
N ILE A 119 -15.66 -11.06 -3.38
CA ILE A 119 -15.99 -10.00 -4.34
C ILE A 119 -17.47 -10.08 -4.76
N LYS A 120 -18.02 -11.29 -4.94
CA LYS A 120 -19.44 -11.46 -5.26
C LYS A 120 -20.35 -10.96 -4.14
N ILE A 121 -19.96 -11.12 -2.88
CA ILE A 121 -20.68 -10.53 -1.74
C ILE A 121 -20.67 -9.01 -1.87
N ILE A 122 -19.49 -8.41 -2.09
CA ILE A 122 -19.35 -6.95 -2.24
C ILE A 122 -20.19 -6.42 -3.42
N GLU A 123 -20.13 -7.06 -4.60
CA GLU A 123 -20.94 -6.69 -5.76
C GLU A 123 -22.45 -6.78 -5.48
N SER A 124 -22.88 -7.83 -4.77
CA SER A 124 -24.29 -8.04 -4.44
C SER A 124 -24.82 -6.97 -3.47
N GLU A 125 -24.00 -6.57 -2.51
CA GLU A 125 -24.31 -5.53 -1.53
C GLU A 125 -24.26 -4.14 -2.18
N GLU A 126 -23.32 -3.87 -3.07
CA GLU A 126 -23.26 -2.65 -3.89
C GLU A 126 -24.52 -2.50 -4.75
N ALA A 127 -24.96 -3.58 -5.40
CA ALA A 127 -26.20 -3.58 -6.18
C ALA A 127 -27.45 -3.37 -5.31
N ALA A 128 -27.46 -3.89 -4.08
CA ALA A 128 -28.54 -3.66 -3.12
C ALA A 128 -28.56 -2.20 -2.62
N ASP A 129 -27.38 -1.63 -2.36
CA ASP A 129 -27.21 -0.25 -1.91
C ASP A 129 -27.65 0.74 -3.02
N ALA A 130 -27.26 0.51 -4.27
CA ALA A 130 -27.69 1.32 -5.42
C ALA A 130 -29.22 1.35 -5.59
N LYS A 131 -29.90 0.20 -5.38
CA LYS A 131 -31.37 0.11 -5.39
C LYS A 131 -32.01 0.89 -4.23
N SER A 132 -31.37 0.89 -3.07
CA SER A 132 -31.86 1.63 -1.90
C SER A 132 -31.74 3.16 -2.10
N VAL A 133 -30.64 3.62 -2.70
CA VAL A 133 -30.39 5.04 -2.97
C VAL A 133 -31.34 5.57 -4.04
N SER A 134 -31.49 4.86 -5.16
CA SER A 134 -32.45 5.23 -6.23
C SER A 134 -33.87 5.36 -5.68
N THR A 135 -34.33 4.40 -4.88
CA THR A 135 -35.65 4.45 -4.23
C THR A 135 -35.80 5.68 -3.31
N LYS A 136 -34.75 6.09 -2.57
CA LYS A 136 -34.78 7.29 -1.73
C LYS A 136 -34.83 8.58 -2.56
N THR A 137 -34.10 8.63 -3.68
CA THR A 137 -34.07 9.79 -4.59
C THR A 137 -35.38 9.96 -5.34
N GLU A 138 -35.97 8.88 -5.86
CA GLU A 138 -37.29 8.86 -6.48
C GLU A 138 -38.38 9.33 -5.52
N ARG A 139 -38.32 8.91 -4.25
CA ARG A 139 -39.19 9.44 -3.19
C ARG A 139 -39.05 10.95 -3.07
N ARG A 140 -37.83 11.48 -2.93
CA ARG A 140 -37.59 12.93 -2.80
C ARG A 140 -38.13 13.72 -4.01
N ALA A 141 -37.95 13.19 -5.22
CA ALA A 141 -38.49 13.80 -6.44
C ALA A 141 -40.04 13.77 -6.48
N SER A 142 -40.66 12.67 -6.02
CA SER A 142 -42.13 12.54 -5.92
C SER A 142 -42.76 13.41 -4.84
N TYR A 143 -42.01 13.83 -3.82
CA TYR A 143 -42.48 14.83 -2.85
C TYR A 143 -42.50 16.25 -3.43
N GLN A 144 -41.75 16.52 -4.51
CA GLN A 144 -41.69 17.82 -5.19
C GLN A 144 -42.67 17.94 -6.37
N GLY A 145 -43.37 16.86 -6.77
CA GLY A 145 -44.40 16.90 -7.82
C GLY A 145 -45.57 15.96 -7.48
N LEU A 146 -46.81 16.42 -7.68
CA LEU A 146 -48.11 15.78 -7.36
C LEU A 146 -48.29 14.33 -7.90
N GLY A 147 -47.55 13.35 -7.37
CA GLY A 147 -47.55 11.95 -7.79
C GLY A 147 -47.97 11.01 -6.66
N ASN A 148 -49.21 10.54 -6.73
CA ASN A 148 -49.88 9.77 -5.68
C ASN A 148 -49.49 8.27 -5.68
N LYS A 149 -48.20 7.95 -5.46
CA LYS A 149 -47.74 6.56 -5.21
C LYS A 149 -46.69 6.54 -4.09
N LYS A 150 -47.15 6.36 -2.85
CA LYS A 150 -46.26 5.99 -1.74
C LYS A 150 -45.72 4.57 -2.01
N ALA A 151 -44.51 4.48 -2.53
CA ALA A 151 -43.78 3.22 -2.54
C ALA A 151 -43.38 2.89 -1.09
N ASP A 152 -44.24 2.16 -0.38
CA ASP A 152 -44.11 1.81 1.05
C ASP A 152 -43.18 0.61 1.27
N LYS A 153 -41.93 0.74 0.79
CA LYS A 153 -40.87 -0.28 0.96
C LYS A 153 -39.94 0.08 2.13
N PRO A 154 -39.44 -0.92 2.88
CA PRO A 154 -38.47 -0.69 3.95
C PRO A 154 -37.23 0.02 3.40
N ALA A 155 -36.81 1.09 4.08
CA ALA A 155 -35.60 1.81 3.71
C ALA A 155 -34.39 1.05 4.28
N ARG A 156 -33.58 0.45 3.40
CA ARG A 156 -32.27 -0.09 3.76
C ARG A 156 -31.24 1.05 3.87
N GLU A 157 -30.33 0.95 4.82
CA GLU A 157 -29.16 1.83 4.94
C GLU A 157 -28.03 1.31 4.04
N ALA A 158 -27.34 2.21 3.35
CA ALA A 158 -26.25 1.82 2.47
C ALA A 158 -25.02 1.50 3.33
N LYS A 159 -24.41 0.34 3.11
CA LYS A 159 -23.27 -0.16 3.87
C LYS A 159 -21.92 0.25 3.26
N SER A 160 -21.91 0.61 1.98
CA SER A 160 -20.72 1.08 1.26
C SER A 160 -19.54 0.09 1.33
N LEU A 161 -19.81 -1.22 1.28
CA LEU A 161 -18.81 -2.27 1.44
C LEU A 161 -17.67 -2.19 0.42
N ARG A 162 -17.94 -1.68 -0.79
CA ARG A 162 -16.90 -1.46 -1.79
C ARG A 162 -15.85 -0.44 -1.34
N SER A 163 -16.26 0.66 -0.72
CA SER A 163 -15.30 1.65 -0.19
C SER A 163 -14.44 1.01 0.88
N LYS A 164 -15.08 0.40 1.88
CA LYS A 164 -14.41 -0.31 2.98
C LYS A 164 -13.44 -1.37 2.47
N PHE A 165 -13.79 -2.09 1.40
CA PHE A 165 -12.91 -3.08 0.78
C PHE A 165 -11.60 -2.45 0.29
N PHE A 166 -11.66 -1.36 -0.45
CA PHE A 166 -10.46 -0.64 -0.90
C PHE A 166 -9.68 -0.03 0.26
N ASP A 167 -10.37 0.48 1.29
CA ASP A 167 -9.75 0.99 2.51
C ASP A 167 -8.94 -0.11 3.21
N VAL A 168 -9.51 -1.31 3.35
CA VAL A 168 -8.82 -2.47 3.95
C VAL A 168 -7.62 -2.92 3.12
N LEU A 169 -7.71 -2.89 1.78
CA LEU A 169 -6.56 -3.19 0.91
C LEU A 169 -5.46 -2.13 1.06
N HIS A 170 -5.82 -0.86 1.13
CA HIS A 170 -4.89 0.23 1.39
C HIS A 170 -4.19 0.06 2.74
N ASP A 171 -4.92 -0.25 3.81
CA ASP A 171 -4.37 -0.51 5.14
C ASP A 171 -3.39 -1.69 5.14
N GLU A 172 -3.67 -2.73 4.35
CA GLU A 172 -2.80 -3.90 4.21
C GLU A 172 -1.45 -3.54 3.57
N VAL A 173 -1.49 -2.83 2.45
CA VAL A 173 -0.28 -2.37 1.76
C VAL A 173 0.49 -1.42 2.68
N SER A 174 -0.19 -0.44 3.28
CA SER A 174 0.40 0.51 4.22
C SER A 174 1.12 -0.18 5.37
N ARG A 175 0.53 -1.25 5.93
CA ARG A 175 1.16 -2.00 7.04
C ARG A 175 2.51 -2.61 6.66
N LYS A 176 2.65 -3.12 5.42
CA LYS A 176 3.93 -3.66 4.94
C LYS A 176 5.00 -2.57 4.86
N PHE A 177 4.65 -1.39 4.35
CA PHE A 177 5.58 -0.27 4.24
C PHE A 177 5.88 0.42 5.57
N ASN A 178 4.93 0.47 6.51
CA ASN A 178 5.17 1.05 7.83
C ASN A 178 6.32 0.35 8.55
N ILE A 179 6.45 -0.98 8.40
CA ILE A 179 7.58 -1.75 8.95
C ILE A 179 8.92 -1.28 8.37
N LEU A 180 8.97 -0.94 7.08
CA LEU A 180 10.16 -0.37 6.42
C LEU A 180 10.40 1.07 6.87
N MET A 181 9.33 1.86 6.97
CA MET A 181 9.35 3.27 7.36
C MET A 181 9.91 3.47 8.78
N GLU A 182 9.71 2.52 9.68
CA GLU A 182 10.27 2.52 11.04
C GLU A 182 11.79 2.24 11.07
N ARG A 183 12.34 1.56 10.05
CA ARG A 183 13.76 1.15 9.99
C ARG A 183 14.61 2.02 9.08
N VAL A 184 14.00 2.73 8.15
CA VAL A 184 14.68 3.52 7.11
C VAL A 184 15.68 4.54 7.66
N ASP A 185 15.45 5.09 8.86
CA ASP A 185 16.39 6.04 9.48
C ASP A 185 17.72 5.37 9.87
N LYS A 186 17.70 4.04 10.12
CA LYS A 186 18.89 3.24 10.47
C LYS A 186 19.48 2.53 9.26
N GLU A 187 18.61 1.97 8.43
CA GLU A 187 18.97 1.04 7.35
C GLU A 187 18.31 1.47 6.02
N PRO A 188 18.62 2.68 5.49
CA PRO A 188 17.90 3.24 4.34
C PRO A 188 18.04 2.41 3.07
N ILE A 189 19.25 1.92 2.80
CA ILE A 189 19.55 1.11 1.60
C ILE A 189 18.85 -0.24 1.68
N GLU A 190 18.93 -0.93 2.83
CA GLU A 190 18.26 -2.22 3.01
C GLU A 190 16.73 -2.08 2.91
N CYS A 191 16.17 -0.96 3.38
CA CYS A 191 14.74 -0.69 3.23
C CYS A 191 14.34 -0.47 1.76
N LEU A 192 15.18 0.20 0.95
CA LEU A 192 14.96 0.33 -0.50
C LEU A 192 15.00 -1.02 -1.20
N GLU A 193 16.01 -1.84 -0.94
CA GLU A 193 16.11 -3.16 -1.54
C GLU A 193 14.97 -4.08 -1.10
N ALA A 194 14.54 -3.97 0.16
CA ALA A 194 13.39 -4.71 0.67
C ALA A 194 12.09 -4.40 -0.09
N THR A 195 11.97 -3.27 -0.81
CA THR A 195 10.80 -3.00 -1.66
C THR A 195 10.70 -3.92 -2.88
N GLU A 196 11.69 -4.77 -3.16
CA GLU A 196 11.66 -5.74 -4.27
C GLU A 196 10.43 -6.67 -4.20
N PHE A 197 9.86 -6.94 -3.02
CA PHE A 197 8.63 -7.74 -2.90
C PHE A 197 7.43 -7.15 -3.66
N VAL A 198 7.45 -5.86 -4.01
CA VAL A 198 6.39 -5.20 -4.77
C VAL A 198 6.17 -5.87 -6.12
N PHE A 199 7.24 -6.25 -6.83
CA PHE A 199 7.14 -6.87 -8.15
C PHE A 199 6.44 -8.24 -8.14
N PRO A 200 6.85 -9.23 -7.34
CA PRO A 200 6.15 -10.51 -7.27
C PRO A 200 4.73 -10.38 -6.71
N ASP A 201 4.47 -9.46 -5.76
CA ASP A 201 3.10 -9.22 -5.28
C ASP A 201 2.22 -8.63 -6.41
N LEU A 202 2.72 -7.67 -7.19
CA LEU A 202 1.99 -7.10 -8.35
C LEU A 202 1.78 -8.12 -9.47
N ALA A 203 2.76 -9.00 -9.73
CA ALA A 203 2.60 -10.10 -10.68
C ALA A 203 1.48 -11.05 -10.25
N LEU A 204 1.42 -11.43 -8.96
CA LEU A 204 0.33 -12.23 -8.41
C LEU A 204 -1.03 -11.53 -8.50
N VAL A 205 -1.06 -10.21 -8.28
CA VAL A 205 -2.29 -9.42 -8.46
C VAL A 205 -2.74 -9.48 -9.92
N TYR A 206 -1.83 -9.30 -10.88
CA TYR A 206 -2.15 -9.34 -12.31
C TYR A 206 -2.63 -10.72 -12.75
N ASP A 207 -1.88 -11.77 -12.44
CA ASP A 207 -2.14 -13.13 -12.93
C ASP A 207 -3.34 -13.78 -12.25
N ASP A 208 -3.54 -13.54 -10.95
CA ASP A 208 -4.54 -14.25 -10.17
C ASP A 208 -5.69 -13.39 -9.65
N LEU A 209 -5.43 -12.15 -9.24
CA LEU A 209 -6.49 -11.33 -8.66
C LEU A 209 -7.37 -10.67 -9.73
N VAL A 210 -6.76 -10.13 -10.79
CA VAL A 210 -7.49 -9.45 -11.87
C VAL A 210 -8.52 -10.36 -12.56
N PRO A 211 -8.21 -11.60 -12.96
CA PRO A 211 -9.18 -12.46 -13.65
C PRO A 211 -10.36 -12.87 -12.76
N ARG A 212 -10.20 -12.77 -11.44
CA ARG A 212 -11.20 -13.13 -10.42
C ARG A 212 -11.99 -11.92 -9.91
N SER A 213 -11.68 -10.73 -10.44
CA SER A 213 -12.28 -9.46 -10.05
C SER A 213 -13.04 -8.81 -11.21
N PRO A 214 -14.11 -8.05 -10.94
CA PRO A 214 -14.78 -7.23 -11.92
C PRO A 214 -13.83 -6.20 -12.55
N SER A 215 -13.91 -6.02 -13.87
CA SER A 215 -13.04 -5.08 -14.61
C SER A 215 -13.25 -3.62 -14.20
N ASN A 216 -14.46 -3.25 -13.78
CA ASN A 216 -14.80 -1.92 -13.28
C ASN A 216 -14.14 -1.57 -11.93
N TYR A 217 -13.58 -2.55 -11.21
CA TYR A 217 -12.89 -2.30 -9.94
C TYR A 217 -11.46 -1.80 -10.16
N LYS A 218 -10.89 -1.98 -11.37
CA LYS A 218 -9.53 -1.54 -11.72
C LYS A 218 -8.49 -1.95 -10.66
N ILE A 219 -8.55 -3.21 -10.24
CA ILE A 219 -7.72 -3.74 -9.15
C ILE A 219 -6.23 -3.57 -9.40
N PHE A 220 -5.75 -3.90 -10.61
CA PHE A 220 -4.33 -3.78 -10.92
C PHE A 220 -3.83 -2.33 -10.89
N PRO A 221 -4.48 -1.36 -11.57
CA PRO A 221 -4.14 0.06 -11.43
C PRO A 221 -4.15 0.56 -9.98
N PHE A 222 -5.12 0.11 -9.16
CA PHE A 222 -5.17 0.45 -7.74
C PHE A 222 -3.91 -0.01 -7.01
N PHE A 223 -3.54 -1.29 -7.12
CA PHE A 223 -2.34 -1.81 -6.45
C PHE A 223 -1.07 -1.14 -6.96
N VAL A 224 -0.93 -0.95 -8.28
CA VAL A 224 0.24 -0.28 -8.88
C VAL A 224 0.45 1.10 -8.26
N LEU A 225 -0.60 1.93 -8.20
CA LEU A 225 -0.51 3.28 -7.63
C LEU A 225 -0.29 3.26 -6.12
N GLU A 226 -0.96 2.38 -5.37
CA GLU A 226 -0.79 2.29 -3.92
C GLU A 226 0.63 1.85 -3.54
N TYR A 227 1.16 0.80 -4.19
CA TYR A 227 2.53 0.39 -4.00
C TYR A 227 3.51 1.50 -4.38
N HIS A 228 3.28 2.17 -5.51
CA HIS A 228 4.13 3.25 -5.97
C HIS A 228 4.16 4.44 -4.99
N ARG A 229 3.00 4.85 -4.45
CA ARG A 229 2.93 5.97 -3.48
C ARG A 229 3.76 5.68 -2.23
N HIS A 230 3.71 4.47 -1.70
CA HIS A 230 4.52 4.12 -0.52
C HIS A 230 6.02 4.01 -0.83
N VAL A 231 6.37 3.52 -2.02
CA VAL A 231 7.75 3.52 -2.51
C VAL A 231 8.27 4.95 -2.64
N TYR A 232 7.46 5.85 -3.17
CA TYR A 232 7.75 7.29 -3.23
C TYR A 232 7.97 7.90 -1.84
N GLU A 233 7.07 7.63 -0.88
CA GLU A 233 7.21 8.11 0.50
C GLU A 233 8.51 7.64 1.14
N LEU A 234 8.89 6.37 0.92
CA LEU A 234 10.14 5.79 1.40
C LEU A 234 11.37 6.49 0.78
N ALA A 235 11.37 6.64 -0.55
CA ALA A 235 12.45 7.31 -1.27
C ALA A 235 12.62 8.76 -0.80
N ASN A 236 11.52 9.51 -0.65
CA ASN A 236 11.56 10.88 -0.17
C ASN A 236 12.06 10.99 1.28
N LYS A 237 11.69 10.04 2.16
CA LYS A 237 12.23 10.03 3.52
C LYS A 237 13.76 9.86 3.50
N ILE A 238 14.30 9.04 2.60
CA ILE A 238 15.76 8.85 2.46
C ILE A 238 16.43 10.13 1.97
N VAL A 239 15.86 10.81 0.97
CA VAL A 239 16.38 12.09 0.46
C VAL A 239 16.40 13.16 1.55
N THR A 240 15.35 13.23 2.37
CA THR A 240 15.25 14.24 3.44
C THR A 240 16.09 13.91 4.69
N SER A 241 16.78 12.76 4.70
CA SER A 241 17.61 12.37 5.84
C SER A 241 18.81 13.30 6.01
N PRO A 242 19.11 13.75 7.25
CA PRO A 242 20.27 14.62 7.52
C PRO A 242 21.62 13.92 7.30
N GLU A 243 21.63 12.60 7.23
CA GLU A 243 22.84 11.78 7.00
C GLU A 243 22.97 11.34 5.52
N LEU A 244 22.39 12.08 4.58
CA LEU A 244 22.53 11.77 3.17
C LEU A 244 23.99 11.98 2.72
N ASP A 245 24.67 10.89 2.38
CA ASP A 245 26.05 10.90 1.90
C ASP A 245 26.13 10.58 0.40
N GLY A 246 27.32 10.76 -0.19
CA GLY A 246 27.49 10.56 -1.62
C GLY A 246 27.20 9.12 -2.09
N GLY A 247 27.48 8.12 -1.24
CA GLY A 247 27.15 6.72 -1.54
C GLY A 247 25.65 6.49 -1.60
N ARG A 248 24.89 6.99 -0.61
CA ARG A 248 23.42 6.90 -0.58
C ARG A 248 22.76 7.61 -1.76
N ILE A 249 23.26 8.79 -2.16
CA ILE A 249 22.74 9.51 -3.33
C ILE A 249 22.88 8.67 -4.60
N LEU A 250 24.09 8.16 -4.88
CA LEU A 250 24.33 7.37 -6.08
C LEU A 250 23.50 6.07 -6.09
N HIS A 251 23.41 5.40 -4.95
CA HIS A 251 22.60 4.20 -4.80
C HIS A 251 21.12 4.49 -5.10
N LEU A 252 20.57 5.56 -4.52
CA LEU A 252 19.18 5.95 -4.72
C LEU A 252 18.90 6.29 -6.19
N LEU A 253 19.76 7.07 -6.85
CA LEU A 253 19.61 7.42 -8.27
C LEU A 253 19.64 6.18 -9.17
N ARG A 254 20.52 5.22 -8.87
CA ARG A 254 20.57 3.94 -9.60
C ARG A 254 19.30 3.12 -9.36
N TRP A 255 18.90 3.00 -8.09
CA TRP A 255 17.73 2.24 -7.67
C TRP A 255 16.43 2.76 -8.31
N VAL A 256 16.23 4.08 -8.40
CA VAL A 256 15.05 4.67 -9.06
C VAL A 256 14.96 4.27 -10.53
N ARG A 257 16.09 4.25 -11.25
CA ARG A 257 16.13 3.80 -12.66
C ARG A 257 15.79 2.32 -12.78
N GLU A 258 16.38 1.49 -11.91
CA GLU A 258 16.11 0.05 -11.87
C GLU A 258 14.65 -0.26 -11.52
N TYR A 259 14.04 0.53 -10.63
CA TYR A 259 12.64 0.43 -10.27
C TYR A 259 11.73 0.71 -11.48
N TYR A 260 11.90 1.84 -12.17
CA TYR A 260 11.12 2.17 -13.36
C TYR A 260 11.33 1.16 -14.50
N ALA A 261 12.58 0.73 -14.72
CA ALA A 261 12.88 -0.32 -15.69
C ALA A 261 12.15 -1.63 -15.33
N SER A 262 12.14 -2.02 -14.06
CA SER A 262 11.47 -3.25 -13.59
C SER A 262 9.94 -3.16 -13.71
N MET A 263 9.34 -2.02 -13.34
CA MET A 263 7.91 -1.76 -13.54
C MET A 263 7.50 -1.89 -15.01
N ASN A 264 8.32 -1.37 -15.93
CA ASN A 264 8.04 -1.45 -17.36
C ASN A 264 8.31 -2.86 -17.93
N HIS A 265 9.48 -3.43 -17.69
CA HIS A 265 9.87 -4.71 -18.29
C HIS A 265 9.11 -5.91 -17.73
N GLN A 266 8.81 -5.93 -16.43
CA GLN A 266 8.16 -7.08 -15.79
C GLN A 266 6.63 -6.96 -15.83
N LEU A 267 6.09 -5.75 -15.68
CA LEU A 267 4.66 -5.52 -15.49
C LEU A 267 4.00 -4.71 -16.62
N GLY A 268 4.78 -4.19 -17.57
CA GLY A 268 4.27 -3.35 -18.67
C GLY A 268 3.75 -1.99 -18.22
N VAL A 269 4.14 -1.52 -17.02
CA VAL A 269 3.70 -0.24 -16.46
C VAL A 269 4.71 0.84 -16.84
N THR A 270 4.26 1.81 -17.64
CA THR A 270 5.08 2.96 -18.04
C THR A 270 5.19 3.98 -16.92
N GLU A 271 6.29 4.72 -16.90
CA GLU A 271 6.58 5.79 -15.93
C GLU A 271 5.47 6.85 -15.88
N GLU A 272 4.83 7.17 -17.02
CA GLU A 272 3.72 8.14 -17.09
C GLU A 272 2.47 7.74 -16.28
N LEU A 273 2.33 6.46 -15.93
CA LEU A 273 1.21 5.96 -15.12
C LEU A 273 1.53 5.94 -13.62
N LEU A 274 2.75 6.31 -13.25
CA LEU A 274 3.28 6.25 -11.90
C LEU A 274 3.38 7.67 -11.34
N GLU A 275 2.35 8.03 -10.57
CA GLU A 275 2.27 9.33 -9.91
C GLU A 275 2.22 9.15 -8.39
N PRO A 276 2.95 9.97 -7.61
CA PRO A 276 3.88 11.03 -8.03
C PRO A 276 5.23 10.50 -8.54
N GLN A 277 5.94 11.28 -9.36
CA GLN A 277 7.29 10.90 -9.81
C GLN A 277 8.24 10.72 -8.62
N LEU A 278 9.06 9.66 -8.65
CA LEU A 278 10.08 9.43 -7.64
C LEU A 278 11.06 10.60 -7.61
N LEU A 279 11.47 10.99 -6.41
CA LEU A 279 12.39 12.11 -6.18
C LEU A 279 11.88 13.47 -6.69
N ASP A 280 10.58 13.58 -7.01
CA ASP A 280 9.95 14.80 -7.54
C ASP A 280 10.62 15.35 -8.81
N GLY A 281 11.27 14.48 -9.60
CA GLY A 281 12.05 14.89 -10.78
C GLY A 281 13.33 15.67 -10.45
N ASN A 282 13.81 15.58 -9.20
CA ASN A 282 15.01 16.26 -8.71
C ASN A 282 16.28 15.38 -8.82
N GLU A 283 16.35 14.48 -9.79
CA GLU A 283 17.52 13.60 -9.97
C GLU A 283 18.78 14.42 -10.28
N GLN A 284 18.63 15.47 -11.11
CA GLN A 284 19.76 16.34 -11.44
C GLN A 284 20.25 17.14 -10.22
N GLY A 285 19.34 17.60 -9.36
CA GLY A 285 19.73 18.31 -8.14
C GLY A 285 20.47 17.43 -7.15
N LEU A 286 20.06 16.17 -7.01
CA LEU A 286 20.77 15.17 -6.20
C LEU A 286 22.16 14.86 -6.79
N LEU A 287 22.27 14.75 -8.12
CA LEU A 287 23.56 14.59 -8.77
C LEU A 287 24.50 15.78 -8.53
N ASP A 288 23.98 17.01 -8.64
CA ASP A 288 24.75 18.22 -8.36
C ASP A 288 25.22 18.28 -6.90
N GLU A 289 24.36 17.85 -5.96
CA GLU A 289 24.70 17.72 -4.54
C GLU A 289 25.81 16.69 -4.31
N TYR A 290 25.73 15.53 -4.96
CA TYR A 290 26.80 14.53 -4.93
C TYR A 290 28.13 15.11 -5.43
N LEU A 291 28.15 15.78 -6.58
CA LEU A 291 29.37 16.39 -7.13
C LEU A 291 29.95 17.44 -6.17
N LYS A 292 29.08 18.21 -5.51
CA LYS A 292 29.49 19.18 -4.49
C LYS A 292 30.13 18.50 -3.27
N LEU A 293 29.60 17.36 -2.82
CA LEU A 293 30.19 16.56 -1.74
C LEU A 293 31.56 16.00 -2.15
N VAL A 294 31.67 15.45 -3.37
CA VAL A 294 32.94 14.97 -3.93
C VAL A 294 33.99 16.09 -3.93
N ARG A 295 33.66 17.26 -4.48
CA ARG A 295 34.55 18.42 -4.51
C ARG A 295 34.97 18.85 -3.09
N THR A 296 34.01 18.95 -2.18
CA THR A 296 34.27 19.39 -0.79
C THR A 296 35.23 18.43 -0.08
N ASN A 297 35.03 17.12 -0.26
CA ASN A 297 35.90 16.10 0.32
C ASN A 297 37.30 16.13 -0.31
N LEU A 298 37.40 16.19 -1.64
CA LEU A 298 38.68 16.28 -2.35
C LEU A 298 39.49 17.51 -1.93
N VAL A 299 38.85 18.68 -1.81
CA VAL A 299 39.52 19.91 -1.35
C VAL A 299 39.98 19.78 0.10
N LYS A 300 39.12 19.27 0.99
CA LYS A 300 39.46 19.06 2.41
C LYS A 300 40.66 18.12 2.55
N TRP A 301 40.65 16.99 1.86
CA TRP A 301 41.74 16.03 1.90
C TRP A 301 43.03 16.59 1.30
N THR A 302 42.94 17.26 0.14
CA THR A 302 44.10 17.88 -0.52
C THR A 302 44.75 18.93 0.38
N ASN A 303 43.95 19.76 1.08
CA ASN A 303 44.49 20.74 2.03
C ASN A 303 45.18 20.08 3.24
N ASN A 304 44.57 19.05 3.83
CA ASN A 304 45.17 18.33 4.95
C ASN A 304 46.50 17.69 4.55
N MET A 305 46.48 17.00 3.41
CA MET A 305 47.63 16.36 2.80
C MET A 305 48.76 17.36 2.49
N MET A 306 48.42 18.55 1.98
CA MET A 306 49.38 19.61 1.71
C MET A 306 50.01 20.18 2.99
N ASN A 307 49.20 20.42 4.03
CA ASN A 307 49.71 20.90 5.31
C ASN A 307 50.72 19.91 5.90
N THR A 308 50.42 18.60 5.85
CA THR A 308 51.35 17.55 6.28
C THR A 308 52.62 17.57 5.44
N ALA A 309 52.52 17.56 4.11
CA ALA A 309 53.68 17.54 3.22
C ALA A 309 54.57 18.77 3.39
N SER A 310 53.96 19.96 3.53
CA SER A 310 54.68 21.22 3.74
C SER A 310 55.44 21.21 5.07
N ASN A 311 54.83 20.71 6.14
CA ASN A 311 55.49 20.61 7.45
C ASN A 311 56.66 19.62 7.42
N GLU A 312 56.44 18.41 6.89
CA GLU A 312 57.49 17.39 6.74
C GLU A 312 58.69 17.92 5.93
N PHE A 313 58.40 18.61 4.82
CA PHE A 313 59.45 19.17 3.96
C PHE A 313 60.20 20.35 4.60
N THR A 314 59.51 21.16 5.40
CA THR A 314 60.08 22.36 6.05
C THR A 314 60.89 21.98 7.29
N GLU A 315 60.37 21.09 8.13
CA GLU A 315 61.02 20.68 9.37
C GLU A 315 62.24 19.78 9.15
N ARG A 316 62.27 19.01 8.05
CA ARG A 316 63.41 18.15 7.64
C ARG A 316 63.90 17.22 8.75
N THR A 317 62.98 16.74 9.59
CA THR A 317 63.28 15.84 10.72
C THR A 317 63.71 14.44 10.25
N ALA A 318 63.29 14.03 9.06
CA ALA A 318 63.65 12.76 8.43
C ALA A 318 63.90 12.93 6.92
N ALA A 319 64.68 12.02 6.33
CA ALA A 319 64.82 11.93 4.89
C ALA A 319 63.53 11.39 4.23
N PRO A 320 63.20 11.80 2.99
CA PRO A 320 62.03 11.28 2.27
C PRO A 320 62.09 9.75 2.09
N ALA A 321 60.91 9.13 1.99
CA ALA A 321 60.80 7.70 1.74
C ALA A 321 61.43 7.32 0.39
N THR A 322 62.00 6.11 0.33
CA THR A 322 62.59 5.55 -0.91
C THR A 322 61.84 4.29 -1.31
N ASP A 323 61.64 4.12 -2.61
CA ASP A 323 61.01 2.92 -3.17
C ASP A 323 62.01 1.76 -3.35
N SER A 324 61.55 0.67 -3.97
CA SER A 324 62.38 -0.51 -4.25
C SER A 324 63.62 -0.21 -5.11
N ASP A 325 63.57 0.85 -5.91
CA ASP A 325 64.64 1.31 -6.79
C ASP A 325 65.52 2.39 -6.15
N LYS A 326 65.31 2.65 -4.85
CA LYS A 326 65.98 3.69 -4.05
C LYS A 326 65.71 5.12 -4.55
N LEU A 327 64.61 5.33 -5.28
CA LEU A 327 64.17 6.66 -5.70
C LEU A 327 63.31 7.28 -4.61
N TYR A 328 63.53 8.58 -4.35
CA TYR A 328 62.74 9.31 -3.37
C TYR A 328 61.32 9.52 -3.90
N HIS A 329 60.33 9.27 -3.04
CA HIS A 329 58.93 9.54 -3.35
C HIS A 329 58.24 10.28 -2.20
N MET A 330 57.16 10.99 -2.53
CA MET A 330 56.29 11.63 -1.53
C MET A 330 55.13 10.70 -1.22
N GLN A 331 54.97 10.28 0.03
CA GLN A 331 53.82 9.47 0.46
C GLN A 331 52.49 10.18 0.17
N THR A 332 52.49 11.51 0.31
CA THR A 332 51.45 12.46 -0.09
C THR A 332 50.92 12.20 -1.51
N ALA A 333 51.78 11.91 -2.49
CA ALA A 333 51.36 11.67 -3.86
C ALA A 333 50.61 10.33 -4.00
N SER A 334 51.02 9.29 -3.28
CA SER A 334 50.31 7.99 -3.26
C SER A 334 48.90 8.16 -2.71
N LEU A 335 48.77 8.85 -1.58
CA LEU A 335 47.48 9.12 -0.94
C LEU A 335 46.54 9.89 -1.88
N MET A 336 47.07 10.85 -2.65
CA MET A 336 46.28 11.60 -3.65
C MET A 336 45.68 10.68 -4.71
N PHE A 337 46.46 9.75 -5.27
CA PHE A 337 45.97 8.80 -6.26
C PHE A 337 44.98 7.81 -5.65
N GLU A 338 45.20 7.34 -4.42
CA GLU A 338 44.26 6.49 -3.70
C GLU A 338 42.90 7.18 -3.52
N MET A 339 42.89 8.46 -3.14
CA MET A 339 41.65 9.24 -2.97
C MET A 339 40.89 9.44 -4.29
N VAL A 340 41.59 9.74 -5.38
CA VAL A 340 40.97 9.84 -6.71
C VAL A 340 40.39 8.48 -7.12
N ASN A 341 41.13 7.39 -6.93
CA ASN A 341 40.65 6.04 -7.23
C ASN A 341 39.39 5.68 -6.44
N GLN A 342 39.30 6.06 -5.17
CA GLN A 342 38.09 5.84 -4.36
C GLN A 342 36.87 6.58 -4.93
N GLN A 343 37.01 7.86 -5.28
CA GLN A 343 35.90 8.64 -5.84
C GLN A 343 35.49 8.12 -7.23
N VAL A 344 36.45 7.74 -8.06
CA VAL A 344 36.18 7.15 -9.39
C VAL A 344 35.52 5.77 -9.26
N SER A 345 35.92 4.95 -8.29
CA SER A 345 35.27 3.66 -8.02
C SER A 345 33.81 3.84 -7.63
N LEU A 346 33.52 4.76 -6.71
CA LEU A 346 32.14 5.07 -6.31
C LEU A 346 31.29 5.55 -7.49
N ALA A 347 31.84 6.40 -8.34
CA ALA A 347 31.16 6.87 -9.54
C ALA A 347 30.95 5.72 -10.55
N ALA A 348 31.91 4.79 -10.68
CA ALA A 348 31.79 3.63 -11.56
C ALA A 348 30.68 2.68 -11.10
N ASP A 349 30.51 2.49 -9.79
CA ASP A 349 29.46 1.65 -9.21
C ASP A 349 28.04 2.18 -9.48
N SER A 350 27.91 3.48 -9.79
CA SER A 350 26.65 4.08 -10.24
C SER A 350 26.21 3.62 -11.64
N GLN A 351 27.12 2.99 -12.41
CA GLN A 351 26.93 2.60 -13.81
C GLN A 351 26.56 3.76 -14.76
N GLN A 352 26.92 4.99 -14.40
CA GLN A 352 26.66 6.18 -15.21
C GLN A 352 27.97 6.78 -15.71
N SER A 353 28.23 6.64 -17.01
CA SER A 353 29.44 7.20 -17.65
C SER A 353 29.53 8.71 -17.53
N THR A 354 28.39 9.41 -17.52
CA THR A 354 28.31 10.87 -17.35
C THR A 354 28.74 11.31 -15.95
N VAL A 355 28.30 10.60 -14.91
CA VAL A 355 28.69 10.86 -13.52
C VAL A 355 30.18 10.60 -13.33
N MET A 356 30.69 9.50 -13.88
CA MET A 356 32.12 9.18 -13.87
C MET A 356 32.95 10.28 -14.54
N GLU A 357 32.53 10.77 -15.71
CA GLU A 357 33.20 11.88 -16.40
C GLU A 357 33.23 13.15 -15.54
N GLN A 358 32.12 13.49 -14.90
CA GLN A 358 32.02 14.67 -14.05
C GLN A 358 32.92 14.56 -12.81
N VAL A 359 32.93 13.40 -12.13
CA VAL A 359 33.82 13.15 -10.99
C VAL A 359 35.30 13.25 -11.40
N ILE A 360 35.68 12.70 -12.55
CA ILE A 360 37.05 12.82 -13.07
C ILE A 360 37.41 14.29 -13.32
N LYS A 361 36.50 15.08 -13.91
CA LYS A 361 36.72 16.53 -14.12
C LYS A 361 36.89 17.27 -12.80
N GLU A 362 36.10 16.95 -11.78
CA GLU A 362 36.24 17.51 -10.44
C GLU A 362 37.59 17.17 -9.81
N CYS A 363 38.02 15.89 -9.89
CA CYS A 363 39.35 15.48 -9.46
C CYS A 363 40.43 16.29 -10.16
N ILE A 364 40.42 16.35 -11.50
CA ILE A 364 41.40 17.12 -12.30
C ILE A 364 41.42 18.59 -11.88
N GLN A 365 40.28 19.20 -11.64
CA GLN A 365 40.21 20.60 -11.23
C GLN A 365 40.90 20.80 -9.88
N VAL A 366 40.63 19.94 -8.89
CA VAL A 366 41.31 20.00 -7.58
C VAL A 366 42.82 19.80 -7.72
N MET A 367 43.28 18.90 -8.61
CA MET A 367 44.71 18.72 -8.87
C MET A 367 45.35 19.96 -9.51
N LYS A 368 44.64 20.64 -10.41
CA LYS A 368 45.13 21.89 -11.02
C LYS A 368 45.21 23.02 -10.00
N ASP A 369 44.19 23.15 -9.17
CA ASP A 369 44.16 24.13 -8.08
C ASP A 369 45.32 23.87 -7.09
N TYR A 370 45.67 22.59 -6.88
CA TYR A 370 46.84 22.19 -6.11
C TYR A 370 48.16 22.61 -6.78
N GLN A 371 48.34 22.36 -8.08
CA GLN A 371 49.58 22.73 -8.79
C GLN A 371 49.85 24.24 -8.84
N GLN A 372 48.82 25.06 -8.70
CA GLN A 372 48.92 26.52 -8.77
C GLN A 372 49.22 27.18 -7.42
N ARG A 373 49.16 26.43 -6.31
CA ARG A 373 49.49 26.89 -4.96
C ARG A 373 50.91 26.49 -4.61
#